data_AF-A0A5C6X695-F1
#
_entry.id   AF-A0A5C6X695-F1
#
_cell.length_a   1.000
_cell.length_b   1.000
_cell.length_c   1.000
_cell.angle_alpha   90.00
_cell.angle_beta   90.00
_cell.angle_gamma   90.00
#
_symmetry.space_group_name_H-M   'P 1'
#
loop_
_entity.id
_entity.type
_entity.pdbx_description
1 polymer ?
#
loop_
_entity_poly.entity_id
_entity_poly.type
_entity_poly.pdbx_seq_one_letter_code
_entity_poly.pdbx_strand_id
1 'polypeptide(L)'
;MGLVAFFARSWRVMALSRSDHPHPPSVLEEERRAPLIDYARRGAHIWSPRAELVTKTSMAEAREAGLQVHPWTVNEPLEMQRLIDLGVDGIISDRPDLLVARRK
;
A
#
# COMPACT_ATOMS: atom_id res chain seq x y z
N MET A 1 -14.86 13.92 -5.89
CA MET A 1 -15.57 12.66 -6.19
C MET A 1 -14.74 11.54 -5.59
N GLY A 2 -15.19 10.98 -4.47
CA GLY A 2 -14.41 10.07 -3.64
C GLY A 2 -14.43 8.65 -4.16
N LEU A 3 -13.24 8.05 -4.31
CA LEU A 3 -13.10 6.61 -4.46
C LEU A 3 -12.65 6.05 -3.11
N VAL A 4 -13.58 5.39 -2.40
CA VAL A 4 -13.25 4.50 -1.29
C VAL A 4 -13.16 3.11 -1.91
N ALA A 5 -11.96 2.64 -2.22
CA ALA A 5 -11.79 1.29 -2.72
C ALA A 5 -11.92 0.30 -1.55
N PHE A 6 -13.07 -0.36 -1.49
CA PHE A 6 -13.30 -1.55 -0.67
C PHE A 6 -12.81 -2.76 -1.47
N PHE A 7 -11.81 -3.51 -1.01
CA PHE A 7 -11.49 -4.83 -1.58
C PHE A 7 -11.50 -5.88 -0.48
N ALA A 8 -12.61 -6.60 -0.41
CA ALA A 8 -12.80 -7.75 0.45
C ALA A 8 -12.32 -9.04 -0.25
N ARG A 9 -11.58 -9.85 0.50
CA ARG A 9 -11.43 -11.32 0.42
C ARG A 9 -11.41 -11.98 -0.97
N SER A 10 -10.22 -12.08 -1.60
CA SER A 10 -9.73 -13.36 -2.15
C SER A 10 -8.33 -13.19 -2.75
N TRP A 11 -7.34 -13.77 -2.09
CA TRP A 11 -5.92 -13.76 -2.46
C TRP A 11 -5.62 -14.59 -3.72
N ARG A 12 -6.64 -15.29 -4.26
CA ARG A 12 -6.49 -16.22 -5.37
C ARG A 12 -6.46 -15.55 -6.76
N VAL A 13 -6.90 -14.30 -6.87
CA VAL A 13 -6.93 -13.57 -8.15
C VAL A 13 -5.57 -12.92 -8.47
N MET A 14 -4.75 -12.59 -7.47
CA MET A 14 -3.43 -11.98 -7.70
C MET A 14 -2.30 -13.00 -7.92
N ALA A 15 -2.43 -14.22 -7.38
CA ALA A 15 -1.46 -15.30 -7.60
C ALA A 15 -1.52 -15.95 -8.99
N LEU A 16 -2.47 -15.53 -9.85
CA LEU A 16 -2.61 -16.02 -11.23
C LEU A 16 -2.09 -15.05 -12.29
N SER A 17 -1.30 -14.03 -11.92
CA SER A 17 -0.43 -13.38 -12.91
C SER A 17 0.72 -14.31 -13.24
N ARG A 18 0.45 -15.22 -14.17
CA ARG A 18 1.42 -16.04 -14.88
C ARG A 18 2.57 -15.18 -15.40
N SER A 19 3.70 -15.87 -15.52
CA SER A 19 5.06 -15.50 -15.90
C SER A 19 5.30 -14.70 -17.19
N ASP A 20 4.41 -13.80 -17.62
CA ASP A 20 4.57 -13.09 -18.91
C ASP A 20 4.10 -11.62 -18.96
N HIS A 21 3.92 -10.98 -17.79
CA HIS A 21 3.73 -9.52 -17.70
C HIS A 21 4.94 -8.86 -17.05
N PRO A 22 5.49 -7.77 -17.61
CA PRO A 22 6.57 -7.03 -16.97
C PRO A 22 5.98 -6.26 -15.79
N HIS A 23 6.04 -6.93 -14.63
CA HIS A 23 5.74 -6.47 -13.28
C HIS A 23 4.27 -6.20 -12.93
N PRO A 24 3.80 -6.67 -11.76
CA PRO A 24 2.46 -6.37 -11.30
C PRO A 24 2.32 -4.87 -10.97
N PRO A 25 1.13 -4.28 -11.15
CA PRO A 25 0.87 -2.87 -10.83
C PRO A 25 1.07 -2.52 -9.34
N SER A 26 1.22 -3.55 -8.48
CA SER A 26 1.45 -3.45 -7.05
C SER A 26 2.58 -4.36 -6.57
N VAL A 27 3.52 -3.84 -5.77
CA VAL A 27 4.56 -4.63 -5.09
C VAL A 27 4.16 -4.89 -3.64
N LEU A 28 4.06 -6.16 -3.24
CA LEU A 28 3.87 -6.56 -1.85
C LEU A 28 5.24 -6.71 -1.19
N GLU A 29 5.49 -5.91 -0.15
CA GLU A 29 6.81 -5.87 0.49
C GLU A 29 6.71 -6.12 2.00
N GLU A 30 7.19 -7.28 2.44
CA GLU A 30 7.33 -7.59 3.86
C GLU A 30 8.60 -7.00 4.49
N GLU A 31 9.66 -6.90 3.69
CA GLU A 31 10.95 -6.34 4.05
C GLU A 31 11.51 -5.58 2.86
N ARG A 32 12.21 -4.47 3.09
CA ARG A 32 12.78 -3.63 2.02
C ARG A 32 13.79 -4.42 1.19
N ARG A 33 13.48 -4.67 -0.09
CA ARG A 33 14.33 -5.45 -1.02
C ARG A 33 15.09 -4.63 -2.04
N ALA A 34 14.60 -3.42 -2.38
CA ALA A 34 15.21 -2.54 -3.36
C ALA A 34 14.77 -1.08 -3.16
N PRO A 35 15.49 -0.10 -3.74
CA PRO A 35 15.02 1.28 -3.81
C PRO A 35 13.65 1.39 -4.51
N LEU A 36 12.75 2.22 -3.99
CA LEU A 36 11.39 2.36 -4.52
C LEU A 36 11.34 2.80 -5.98
N ILE A 37 12.29 3.62 -6.42
CA ILE A 37 12.40 4.03 -7.82
C ILE A 37 12.58 2.86 -8.79
N ASP A 38 13.18 1.76 -8.34
CA ASP A 38 13.36 0.58 -9.19
C ASP A 38 12.04 -0.17 -9.39
N TYR A 39 11.13 -0.14 -8.40
CA TYR A 39 9.78 -0.65 -8.59
C TYR A 39 9.00 0.21 -9.59
N ALA A 40 9.09 1.53 -9.50
CA ALA A 40 8.46 2.44 -10.45
C ALA A 40 9.00 2.26 -11.87
N ARG A 41 10.33 2.15 -12.04
CA ARG A 41 10.98 1.87 -13.35
C ARG A 41 10.54 0.55 -13.96
N ARG A 42 10.16 -0.40 -13.12
CA ARG A 42 9.61 -1.69 -13.50
C ARG A 42 8.11 -1.62 -13.85
N GLY A 43 7.45 -0.48 -13.69
CA GLY A 43 6.04 -0.28 -14.01
C GLY A 43 5.10 -0.46 -12.83
N ALA A 44 5.61 -0.56 -11.60
CA ALA A 44 4.75 -0.50 -10.43
C ALA A 44 4.17 0.92 -10.28
N HIS A 45 2.90 0.99 -9.89
CA HIS A 45 2.23 2.24 -9.54
C HIS A 45 1.86 2.30 -8.07
N ILE A 46 1.76 1.13 -7.42
CA ILE A 46 1.40 0.99 -6.01
C ILE A 46 2.51 0.21 -5.30
N TRP A 47 2.94 0.75 -4.16
CA TRP A 47 3.77 0.07 -3.18
C TRP A 47 2.92 -0.32 -1.98
N SER A 48 2.86 -1.63 -1.68
CA SER A 48 2.06 -2.18 -0.58
C SER A 48 2.96 -2.85 0.44
N PRO A 49 3.54 -2.07 1.38
CA PRO A 49 4.44 -2.61 2.39
C PRO A 49 3.74 -3.10 3.66
N ARG A 50 4.49 -3.78 4.53
CA ARG A 50 4.13 -3.83 5.96
C ARG A 50 4.11 -2.42 6.56
N ALA A 51 3.18 -2.19 7.49
CA ALA A 51 3.00 -0.87 8.14
C ALA A 51 4.28 -0.31 8.78
N GLU A 52 5.13 -1.20 9.31
CA GLU A 52 6.41 -0.89 9.94
C GLU A 52 7.40 -0.23 8.97
N LEU A 53 7.32 -0.56 7.68
CA LEU A 53 8.18 0.02 6.66
C LEU A 53 7.71 1.42 6.24
N VAL A 54 6.50 1.82 6.63
CA VAL A 54 5.96 3.15 6.33
C VAL A 54 6.48 4.14 7.37
N THR A 55 7.55 4.82 6.96
CA THR A 55 8.19 5.93 7.66
C THR A 55 8.12 7.21 6.83
N LYS A 56 8.40 8.37 7.45
CA LYS A 56 8.50 9.64 6.72
C LYS A 56 9.48 9.56 5.55
N THR A 57 10.62 8.90 5.76
CA THR A 57 11.64 8.70 4.72
C THR A 57 11.11 7.87 3.56
N SER A 58 10.51 6.70 3.84
CA SER A 58 9.95 5.86 2.78
C SER A 58 8.77 6.51 2.03
N MET A 59 8.01 7.37 2.70
CA MET A 59 6.92 8.13 2.07
C MET A 59 7.47 9.19 1.12
N ALA A 60 8.57 9.85 1.48
CA ALA A 60 9.27 10.77 0.58
C ALA A 60 9.81 10.03 -0.64
N GLU A 61 10.48 8.89 -0.45
CA GLU A 61 10.97 8.03 -1.53
C GLU A 61 9.84 7.56 -2.46
N ALA A 62 8.70 7.14 -1.90
CA ALA A 62 7.54 6.69 -2.67
C ALA A 62 6.96 7.85 -3.51
N ARG A 63 6.87 9.04 -2.92
CA ARG A 63 6.39 10.24 -3.59
C ARG A 63 7.31 10.66 -4.73
N GLU A 64 8.63 10.61 -4.52
CA GLU A 64 9.62 10.88 -5.57
C GLU A 64 9.56 9.85 -6.70
N ALA A 65 9.29 8.58 -6.37
CA ALA A 65 9.11 7.50 -7.34
C ALA A 65 7.75 7.53 -8.06
N GLY A 66 6.81 8.39 -7.66
CA GLY A 66 5.46 8.44 -8.21
C GLY A 66 4.59 7.23 -7.84
N LEU A 67 4.88 6.59 -6.70
CA LEU A 67 4.16 5.43 -6.20
C LEU A 67 3.08 5.83 -5.18
N GLN A 68 1.91 5.19 -5.26
CA GLN A 68 0.93 5.22 -4.19
C GLN A 68 1.33 4.24 -3.08
N VAL A 69 1.02 4.55 -1.82
CA VAL A 69 1.41 3.74 -0.66
C VAL A 69 0.19 3.14 0.04
N HIS A 70 0.11 1.81 0.03
CA HIS A 70 -1.03 1.03 0.52
C HIS A 70 -0.59 -0.06 1.51
N PRO A 71 -0.25 0.29 2.77
CA PRO A 71 0.20 -0.68 3.76
C PRO A 71 -0.84 -1.76 4.11
N TRP A 72 -0.33 -2.94 4.45
CA TRP A 72 -1.11 -4.10 4.91
C TRP A 72 -0.42 -4.82 6.09
N THR A 73 -1.11 -5.67 6.84
CA THR A 73 -2.54 -5.53 7.20
C THR A 73 -2.59 -4.73 8.50
N VAL A 74 -3.31 -3.62 8.51
CA VAL A 74 -3.34 -2.72 9.67
C VAL A 74 -4.67 -2.85 10.38
N ASN A 75 -4.66 -3.39 11.60
CA ASN A 75 -5.89 -3.61 12.38
C ASN A 75 -5.98 -2.74 13.64
N GLU A 76 -4.88 -2.08 14.03
CA GLU A 76 -4.81 -1.27 15.24
C GLU A 76 -5.18 0.21 14.97
N PRO A 77 -6.13 0.81 15.73
CA PRO A 77 -6.60 2.17 15.47
C PRO A 77 -5.53 3.25 15.60
N LEU A 78 -4.57 3.08 16.51
CA LEU A 78 -3.46 4.03 16.68
C LEU A 78 -2.51 3.99 15.48
N GLU A 79 -2.24 2.79 14.97
CA GLU A 79 -1.39 2.59 13.81
C GLU A 79 -2.06 3.10 12.53
N MET A 80 -3.37 2.89 12.38
CA MET A 80 -4.15 3.51 11.31
C MET A 80 -4.02 5.04 11.32
N GLN A 81 -4.14 5.66 12.50
CA GLN A 81 -4.01 7.11 12.63
C GLN A 81 -2.58 7.57 12.26
N ARG A 82 -1.55 6.88 12.74
CA ARG A 82 -0.15 7.16 12.40
C ARG A 82 0.08 7.15 10.89
N LEU A 83 -0.47 6.15 10.19
CA LEU A 83 -0.33 6.03 8.74
C LEU A 83 -1.11 7.09 7.97
N ILE A 84 -2.32 7.43 8.44
CA ILE A 84 -3.11 8.54 7.89
C ILE A 84 -2.34 9.86 8.04
N ASP A 85 -1.74 10.12 9.21
CA ASP A 85 -0.96 11.32 9.47
C ASP A 85 0.32 11.38 8.62
N LEU A 86 0.87 10.23 8.24
CA LEU A 86 1.98 10.12 7.28
C LEU A 86 1.56 10.31 5.82
N GLY A 87 0.26 10.33 5.53
CA GLY A 87 -0.29 10.61 4.20
C GLY A 87 -0.30 9.42 3.25
N VAL A 88 -0.49 8.19 3.75
CA VAL A 88 -0.69 7.01 2.88
C VAL A 88 -1.97 7.15 2.03
N ASP A 89 -1.95 6.62 0.81
CA ASP A 89 -3.07 6.71 -0.13
C ASP A 89 -4.20 5.74 0.22
N GLY A 90 -3.88 4.63 0.88
CA GLY A 90 -4.84 3.63 1.32
C GLY A 90 -4.32 2.79 2.48
N ILE A 91 -5.22 2.14 3.21
CA ILE A 91 -4.87 1.18 4.26
C ILE A 91 -5.63 -0.11 3.98
N ILE A 92 -4.92 -1.22 3.94
CA ILE A 92 -5.50 -2.56 3.81
C ILE A 92 -5.70 -3.10 5.23
N SER A 93 -6.95 -3.38 5.59
CA SER A 93 -7.36 -3.75 6.95
C SER A 93 -8.46 -4.80 6.95
N ASP A 94 -8.44 -5.69 7.93
CA ASP A 94 -9.57 -6.57 8.25
C ASP A 94 -10.65 -5.86 9.09
N ARG A 95 -10.37 -4.64 9.55
CA ARG A 95 -11.22 -3.76 10.36
C ARG A 95 -11.55 -2.44 9.65
N PRO A 96 -12.17 -2.49 8.44
CA PRO A 96 -12.49 -1.28 7.68
C PRO A 96 -13.50 -0.37 8.41
N ASP A 97 -14.26 -0.91 9.36
CA ASP A 97 -15.16 -0.16 10.26
C ASP A 97 -14.44 0.97 11.01
N LEU A 98 -13.19 0.72 11.43
CA LEU A 98 -12.39 1.70 12.17
C LEU A 98 -11.89 2.84 11.26
N LEU A 99 -11.67 2.58 9.97
CA LEU A 99 -11.20 3.57 9.01
C LEU A 99 -12.33 4.53 8.59
N VAL A 100 -13.55 4.03 8.42
CA VAL A 100 -14.70 4.87 8.04
C VAL A 100 -14.97 5.94 9.10
N ALA A 101 -14.84 5.60 10.39
CA ALA A 101 -14.99 6.56 11.48
C ALA A 101 -13.94 7.69 11.49
N ARG A 102 -12.88 7.59 10.68
CA ARG A 102 -11.75 8.55 10.64
C ARG A 102 -11.76 9.44 9.40
N ARG A 103 -12.71 9.27 8.48
CA ARG A 103 -12.92 10.19 7.36
C ARG A 103 -13.55 11.49 7.88
N LYS A 104 -12.79 12.59 7.85
CA LYS A 104 -13.31 13.96 8.04
C LYS A 104 -13.71 14.56 6.70
#